data_AF-A0A553LBK4-F1
#
_entry.id   AF-A0A553LBK4-F1
#
_cell.length_a   1.000
_cell.length_b   1.000
_cell.length_c   1.000
_cell.angle_alpha   90.00
_cell.angle_beta   90.00
_cell.angle_gamma   90.00
#
_symmetry.space_group_name_H-M   'P 1'
#
loop_
_entity.id
_entity.type
_entity.pdbx_description
1 polymer ?
#
loop_
_entity_poly.entity_id
_entity_poly.type
_entity_poly.pdbx_seq_one_letter_code
_entity_poly.pdbx_strand_id
1 'polypeptide(L)'
;NLTEKVGSAIWYRGYLENGQKVWIQAYNVVSSLTKNKYTYYDLTIDEALDIQMKASPPPQTDKYWKYPAYVSSDYVTVYKKGYISGNGVNLRTSPDLDNSNNIYQKVDYGTSFLLLDDNVTGDPFASSTKWYKILYNNRELYVHSSLAAISGKVGKVTADVLNVRADKNTNSHIYGKLSKGALVTILEEGNDWHKIQYNYWRNATSDDVRQYLDPTFLINDPVQKFQFLDLTKPSGATADTLNQFLKGKGILQNQGQSFIDAAIRYGINDAYLLSHALLETGNGTSELAKGIEYNGKIVYNMYGIGAYDGNAIEEGAKFAYEHGWFDPKTAIIEGASFIGNDYIKSGQNTLYKMRWNPEAMEKLRKADHQYATDIAWAAKQVRTMYDLYQQLGITTLVLDIPVYKK
;
A
#
# COMPACT_ATOMS: atom_id res chain seq x y z
N ASN A 1 35.24 -34.35 -3.46
CA ASN A 1 35.16 -35.29 -2.31
C ASN A 1 35.54 -34.59 -1.02
N LEU A 2 34.57 -33.98 -0.34
CA LEU A 2 34.72 -33.20 0.91
C LEU A 2 34.24 -33.99 2.14
N THR A 3 34.17 -35.31 2.03
CA THR A 3 33.61 -36.20 3.05
C THR A 3 34.56 -37.36 3.27
N GLU A 4 34.91 -37.63 4.52
CA GLU A 4 35.79 -38.73 4.92
C GLU A 4 35.12 -39.53 6.03
N LYS A 5 35.18 -40.86 5.96
CA LYS A 5 34.65 -41.75 7.01
C LYS A 5 35.82 -42.24 7.85
N VAL A 6 35.84 -41.87 9.13
CA VAL A 6 36.89 -42.27 10.08
C VAL A 6 36.21 -43.03 11.22
N GLY A 7 36.40 -44.35 11.25
CA GLY A 7 35.65 -45.25 12.15
C GLY A 7 34.15 -45.27 11.79
N SER A 8 33.29 -45.08 12.81
CA SER A 8 31.83 -44.96 12.63
C SER A 8 31.38 -43.54 12.26
N ALA A 9 32.25 -42.53 12.41
CA ALA A 9 31.92 -41.14 12.19
C ALA A 9 32.16 -40.71 10.73
N ILE A 10 31.21 -39.95 10.19
CA ILE A 10 31.39 -39.23 8.91
C ILE A 10 31.87 -37.82 9.24
N TRP A 11 32.92 -37.37 8.57
CA TRP A 11 33.51 -36.06 8.71
C TRP A 11 33.33 -35.27 7.42
N TYR A 12 32.93 -34.02 7.55
CA TYR A 12 32.94 -33.04 6.48
C TYR A 12 34.14 -32.13 6.62
N ARG A 13 34.78 -31.83 5.49
CA ARG A 13 35.85 -30.86 5.39
C ARG A 13 35.33 -29.59 4.75
N GLY A 14 35.53 -28.45 5.40
CA GLY A 14 35.04 -27.16 4.91
C GLY A 14 35.86 -26.00 5.43
N TYR A 15 35.35 -24.80 5.19
CA TYR A 15 35.86 -23.55 5.72
C TYR A 15 34.78 -22.91 6.60
N LEU A 16 35.16 -22.39 7.76
CA LEU A 16 34.31 -21.50 8.56
C LEU A 16 34.24 -20.11 7.90
N GLU A 17 33.29 -19.27 8.31
CA GLU A 17 33.10 -17.91 7.76
C GLU A 17 34.36 -17.04 7.86
N ASN A 18 35.21 -17.27 8.86
CA ASN A 18 36.49 -16.58 9.02
C ASN A 18 37.62 -17.14 8.11
N GLY A 19 37.29 -18.01 7.16
CA GLY A 19 38.25 -18.63 6.23
C GLY A 19 39.07 -19.77 6.85
N GLN A 20 38.83 -20.15 8.11
CA GLN A 20 39.54 -21.24 8.74
C GLN A 20 39.08 -22.60 8.18
N LYS A 21 40.03 -23.40 7.69
CA LYS A 21 39.76 -24.77 7.25
C LYS A 21 39.52 -25.67 8.47
N VAL A 22 38.40 -26.39 8.47
CA VAL A 22 37.99 -27.27 9.56
C VAL A 22 37.53 -28.64 9.07
N TRP A 23 37.57 -29.59 10.00
CA TRP A 23 36.88 -30.86 9.91
C TRP A 23 35.79 -30.88 10.96
N ILE A 24 34.58 -31.26 10.58
CA ILE A 24 33.44 -31.31 11.48
C ILE A 24 32.69 -32.62 11.27
N GLN A 25 32.28 -33.26 12.37
CA GLN A 25 31.50 -34.49 12.29
C GLN A 25 30.12 -34.18 11.72
N ALA A 26 29.63 -35.05 10.85
CA ALA A 26 28.37 -34.86 10.13
C ALA A 26 27.17 -34.63 11.06
N TYR A 27 27.15 -35.28 12.24
CA TYR A 27 26.08 -35.09 13.22
C TYR A 27 26.12 -33.74 13.95
N ASN A 28 27.24 -33.01 13.89
CA ASN A 28 27.36 -31.64 14.39
C ASN A 28 27.05 -30.60 13.31
N VAL A 29 26.72 -31.05 12.09
CA VAL A 29 26.40 -30.19 10.95
C VAL A 29 24.91 -30.27 10.70
N VAL A 30 24.23 -29.15 10.89
CA VAL A 30 22.85 -28.98 10.47
C VAL A 30 22.82 -28.34 9.09
N SER A 31 21.88 -28.75 8.24
CA SER A 31 21.68 -28.16 6.91
C SER A 31 21.14 -26.73 6.96
N SER A 32 20.63 -26.30 8.12
CA SER A 32 20.16 -24.94 8.39
C SER A 32 20.30 -24.60 9.87
N LEU A 33 20.61 -23.34 10.18
CA LEU A 33 20.68 -22.81 11.54
C LEU A 33 19.57 -21.77 11.71
N THR A 34 18.49 -22.14 12.39
CA THR A 34 17.50 -21.16 12.84
C THR A 34 17.78 -20.82 14.31
N LYS A 35 18.17 -19.57 14.57
CA LYS A 35 18.37 -19.05 15.94
C LYS A 35 17.14 -18.23 16.32
N ASN A 36 16.29 -18.79 17.18
CA ASN A 36 15.11 -18.11 17.70
C ASN A 36 15.47 -17.30 18.96
N LYS A 37 15.29 -16.00 18.87
CA LYS A 37 15.14 -15.09 20.00
C LYS A 37 13.64 -14.87 20.22
N TYR A 38 13.23 -14.78 21.48
CA TYR A 38 11.85 -14.45 21.84
C TYR A 38 11.81 -13.09 22.53
N THR A 39 10.89 -12.22 22.13
CA THR A 39 10.60 -10.96 22.82
C THR A 39 9.22 -11.08 23.45
N TYR A 40 9.18 -11.02 24.78
CA TYR A 40 7.95 -11.18 25.56
C TYR A 40 7.32 -9.82 25.84
N TYR A 41 5.99 -9.75 25.73
CA TYR A 41 5.20 -8.57 26.05
C TYR A 41 4.18 -8.91 27.13
N ASP A 42 4.06 -8.09 28.17
CA ASP A 42 2.99 -8.09 29.19
C ASP A 42 1.70 -7.47 28.62
N LEU A 43 1.28 -8.03 27.50
CA LEU A 43 0.11 -7.69 26.71
C LEU A 43 -0.45 -8.99 26.14
N THR A 44 -1.74 -9.24 26.30
CA THR A 44 -2.43 -10.35 25.63
C THR A 44 -2.69 -10.02 24.16
N ILE A 45 -2.91 -11.04 23.32
CA ILE A 45 -3.23 -10.80 21.92
C ILE A 45 -4.56 -10.06 21.72
N ASP A 46 -5.52 -10.28 22.63
CA ASP A 46 -6.83 -9.63 22.60
C ASP A 46 -6.71 -8.13 22.96
N GLU A 47 -5.92 -7.79 23.98
CA GLU A 47 -5.63 -6.38 24.30
C GLU A 47 -4.89 -5.68 23.15
N ALA A 48 -3.93 -6.36 22.51
CA ALA A 48 -3.22 -5.84 21.35
C ALA A 48 -4.19 -5.57 20.19
N LEU A 49 -5.10 -6.51 19.92
CA LEU A 49 -6.13 -6.36 18.89
C LEU A 49 -7.07 -5.17 19.20
N ASP A 50 -7.53 -5.04 20.44
CA ASP A 50 -8.38 -3.93 20.87
C ASP A 50 -7.70 -2.56 20.70
N ILE A 51 -6.39 -2.48 20.95
CA ILE A 51 -5.59 -1.28 20.71
C ILE A 51 -5.50 -0.98 19.21
N GLN A 52 -5.24 -1.99 18.38
CA GLN A 52 -5.17 -1.83 16.91
C GLN A 52 -6.51 -1.38 16.33
N MET A 53 -7.63 -1.92 16.80
CA MET A 53 -8.97 -1.54 16.32
C MET A 53 -9.36 -0.10 16.69
N LYS A 54 -8.65 0.53 17.62
CA LYS A 54 -8.81 1.94 18.01
C LYS A 54 -7.78 2.87 17.38
N ALA A 55 -6.89 2.36 16.53
CA ALA A 55 -5.88 3.17 15.86
C ALA A 55 -6.50 4.26 14.97
N SER A 56 -5.80 5.38 14.83
CA SER A 56 -6.19 6.48 13.95
C SER A 56 -4.97 6.91 13.12
N PRO A 57 -4.97 6.69 11.79
CA PRO A 57 -6.02 6.04 11.00
C PRO A 57 -6.24 4.55 11.36
N PRO A 58 -7.45 4.00 11.16
CA PRO A 58 -7.74 2.61 11.46
C PRO A 58 -7.01 1.65 10.51
N PRO A 59 -6.75 0.39 10.93
CA PRO A 59 -6.13 -0.61 10.07
C PRO A 59 -6.94 -0.81 8.78
N GLN A 60 -6.25 -0.85 7.64
CA GLN A 60 -6.85 -0.95 6.31
C GLN A 60 -6.61 -2.33 5.71
N THR A 61 -7.48 -2.73 4.79
CA THR A 61 -7.34 -3.92 3.95
C THR A 61 -7.91 -3.67 2.56
N ASP A 62 -7.32 -4.31 1.57
CA ASP A 62 -7.82 -4.36 0.19
C ASP A 62 -8.67 -5.61 -0.07
N LYS A 63 -8.78 -6.56 0.87
CA LYS A 63 -9.53 -7.82 0.72
C LYS A 63 -10.93 -7.66 0.15
N TYR A 64 -11.59 -6.54 0.44
CA TYR A 64 -12.98 -6.30 0.08
C TYR A 64 -13.19 -5.49 -1.21
N TRP A 65 -12.14 -5.13 -1.95
CA TRP A 65 -12.23 -4.15 -3.04
C TRP A 65 -13.24 -4.51 -4.15
N LYS A 66 -13.45 -5.81 -4.40
CA LYS A 66 -14.42 -6.33 -5.39
C LYS A 66 -15.85 -6.43 -4.88
N TYR A 67 -16.06 -6.35 -3.56
CA TYR A 67 -17.38 -6.51 -2.97
C TYR A 67 -18.07 -5.15 -2.88
N PRO A 68 -19.39 -5.09 -3.09
CA PRO A 68 -20.13 -3.85 -2.88
C PRO A 68 -20.07 -3.42 -1.40
N ALA A 69 -20.44 -2.17 -1.15
CA ALA A 69 -20.71 -1.67 0.19
C ALA A 69 -22.10 -1.02 0.23
N TYR A 70 -22.57 -0.66 1.43
CA TYR A 70 -23.92 -0.16 1.64
C TYR A 70 -23.92 1.14 2.42
N VAL A 71 -24.84 2.02 2.08
CA VAL A 71 -25.10 3.28 2.80
C VAL A 71 -26.60 3.43 3.01
N SER A 72 -26.98 4.10 4.10
CA SER A 72 -28.38 4.42 4.40
C SER A 72 -28.96 5.31 3.30
N SER A 73 -30.13 4.98 2.77
CA SER A 73 -30.82 5.79 1.76
C SER A 73 -31.22 7.17 2.30
N ASP A 74 -31.60 7.27 3.57
CA ASP A 74 -31.98 8.51 4.26
C ASP A 74 -30.95 9.65 4.14
N TYR A 75 -29.67 9.32 3.92
CA TYR A 75 -28.57 10.27 3.89
C TYR A 75 -27.95 10.44 2.50
N VAL A 76 -28.65 10.00 1.45
CA VAL A 76 -28.16 10.05 0.08
C VAL A 76 -29.26 10.50 -0.87
N THR A 77 -29.02 11.60 -1.58
CA THR A 77 -29.87 11.98 -2.72
C THR A 77 -29.33 11.34 -3.98
N VAL A 78 -30.12 10.49 -4.63
CA VAL A 78 -29.73 9.79 -5.85
C VAL A 78 -30.09 10.63 -7.08
N TYR A 79 -29.13 10.78 -7.99
CA TYR A 79 -29.29 11.42 -9.28
C TYR A 79 -28.99 10.42 -10.40
N LYS A 80 -29.65 10.59 -11.55
CA LYS A 80 -29.13 10.02 -12.80
C LYS A 80 -27.82 10.75 -13.12
N LYS A 81 -26.80 10.00 -13.54
CA LYS A 81 -25.52 10.58 -13.96
C LYS A 81 -25.49 10.70 -15.48
N GLY A 82 -24.90 11.77 -16.00
CA GLY A 82 -24.71 11.95 -17.43
C GLY A 82 -23.31 12.41 -17.78
N TYR A 83 -23.01 12.31 -19.07
CA TYR A 83 -21.72 12.64 -19.68
C TYR A 83 -21.94 13.43 -20.96
N ILE A 84 -21.08 14.41 -21.19
CA ILE A 84 -21.04 15.16 -22.45
C ILE A 84 -20.53 14.24 -23.57
N SER A 85 -21.27 14.17 -24.68
CA SER A 85 -20.99 13.29 -25.83
C SER A 85 -20.34 14.00 -27.02
N GLY A 86 -20.17 15.33 -26.97
CA GLY A 86 -19.47 16.13 -27.98
C GLY A 86 -18.22 16.81 -27.42
N ASN A 87 -17.38 17.39 -28.30
CA ASN A 87 -16.22 18.18 -27.88
C ASN A 87 -16.54 19.69 -27.94
N GLY A 88 -16.09 20.46 -26.95
CA GLY A 88 -16.37 21.89 -26.88
C GLY A 88 -17.87 22.24 -26.75
N VAL A 89 -18.62 21.51 -25.93
CA VAL A 89 -20.05 21.73 -25.68
C VAL A 89 -20.24 22.90 -24.72
N ASN A 90 -21.16 23.82 -25.03
CA ASN A 90 -21.51 24.93 -24.14
C ASN A 90 -22.51 24.46 -23.08
N LEU A 91 -22.14 24.57 -21.80
CA LEU A 91 -23.08 24.54 -20.70
C LEU A 91 -23.66 25.95 -20.51
N ARG A 92 -24.99 26.05 -20.40
CA ARG A 92 -25.70 27.33 -20.41
C ARG A 92 -26.46 27.58 -19.13
N THR A 93 -26.69 28.84 -18.78
CA THR A 93 -27.51 29.25 -17.62
C THR A 93 -29.02 29.22 -17.92
N SER A 94 -29.40 29.10 -19.19
CA SER A 94 -30.77 28.92 -19.67
C SER A 94 -30.80 28.07 -20.95
N PRO A 95 -31.91 27.39 -21.28
CA PRO A 95 -32.00 26.47 -22.42
C PRO A 95 -32.30 27.19 -23.75
N ASP A 96 -31.63 28.31 -24.02
CA ASP A 96 -31.74 29.10 -25.25
C ASP A 96 -30.38 29.24 -25.95
N LEU A 97 -30.40 29.41 -27.27
CA LEU A 97 -29.24 29.55 -28.12
C LEU A 97 -29.01 30.99 -28.59
N ASP A 98 -30.04 31.84 -28.52
CA ASP A 98 -30.05 33.19 -29.07
C ASP A 98 -29.19 34.19 -28.29
N ASN A 99 -28.76 33.86 -27.07
CA ASN A 99 -27.96 34.74 -26.22
C ASN A 99 -26.58 34.14 -25.89
N SER A 100 -25.50 34.74 -26.39
CA SER A 100 -24.13 34.30 -26.06
C SER A 100 -23.75 34.54 -24.60
N ASN A 101 -24.41 35.48 -23.89
CA ASN A 101 -24.14 35.75 -22.48
C ASN A 101 -24.64 34.64 -21.54
N ASN A 102 -25.47 33.72 -22.03
CA ASN A 102 -25.92 32.59 -21.22
C ASN A 102 -24.92 31.42 -21.18
N ILE A 103 -23.81 31.51 -21.93
CA ILE A 103 -22.77 30.47 -21.93
C ILE A 103 -21.97 30.58 -20.64
N TYR A 104 -22.10 29.58 -19.77
CA TYR A 104 -21.35 29.52 -18.52
C TYR A 104 -19.93 29.00 -18.74
N GLN A 105 -19.79 27.88 -19.44
CA GLN A 105 -18.51 27.23 -19.68
C GLN A 105 -18.59 26.33 -20.90
N LYS A 106 -17.48 26.22 -21.64
CA LYS A 106 -17.28 25.21 -22.68
C LYS A 106 -16.57 23.99 -22.08
N VAL A 107 -17.10 22.80 -22.32
CA VAL A 107 -16.62 21.55 -21.74
C VAL A 107 -16.40 20.48 -22.81
N ASP A 108 -15.51 19.54 -22.54
CA ASP A 108 -15.09 18.53 -23.51
C ASP A 108 -15.84 17.21 -23.32
N TYR A 109 -15.65 16.33 -24.30
CA TYR A 109 -16.18 14.97 -24.29
C TYR A 109 -15.84 14.24 -22.99
N GLY A 110 -16.82 13.55 -22.41
CA GLY A 110 -16.64 12.79 -21.17
C GLY A 110 -16.80 13.62 -19.89
N THR A 111 -16.99 14.94 -19.97
CA THR A 111 -17.32 15.75 -18.80
C THR A 111 -18.60 15.25 -18.14
N SER A 112 -18.55 14.91 -16.84
CA SER A 112 -19.70 14.35 -16.12
C SER A 112 -20.59 15.41 -15.46
N PHE A 113 -21.89 15.15 -15.36
CA PHE A 113 -22.86 15.99 -14.66
C PHE A 113 -23.91 15.15 -13.92
N LEU A 114 -24.64 15.77 -12.98
CA LEU A 114 -25.83 15.16 -12.37
C LEU A 114 -27.07 15.68 -13.08
N LEU A 115 -28.00 14.81 -13.47
CA LEU A 115 -29.23 15.20 -14.13
C LEU A 115 -30.26 15.63 -13.07
N LEU A 116 -30.79 16.86 -13.21
CA LEU A 116 -31.83 17.42 -12.34
C LEU A 116 -33.22 17.27 -12.97
N ASP A 117 -33.32 17.50 -14.29
CA ASP A 117 -34.57 17.35 -15.05
C ASP A 117 -34.25 16.93 -16.49
N ASP A 118 -34.90 15.87 -16.97
CA ASP A 118 -34.80 15.39 -18.35
C ASP A 118 -35.97 15.79 -19.25
N ASN A 119 -36.89 16.65 -18.78
CA ASN A 119 -38.08 17.08 -19.53
C ASN A 119 -38.12 18.59 -19.76
N VAL A 120 -36.95 19.22 -19.90
CA VAL A 120 -36.86 20.66 -20.22
C VAL A 120 -37.06 20.85 -21.73
N THR A 121 -37.93 21.79 -22.09
CA THR A 121 -38.09 22.26 -23.48
C THR A 121 -37.36 23.60 -23.64
N GLY A 122 -36.56 23.73 -24.69
CA GLY A 122 -35.81 24.94 -25.02
C GLY A 122 -35.65 25.12 -26.53
N ASP A 123 -34.67 25.92 -26.93
CA ASP A 123 -34.43 26.21 -28.35
C ASP A 123 -34.07 24.95 -29.14
N PRO A 124 -34.51 24.85 -30.40
CA PRO A 124 -34.28 23.67 -31.22
C PRO A 124 -32.80 23.52 -31.60
N PHE A 125 -32.26 22.32 -31.42
CA PHE A 125 -30.94 21.93 -31.90
C PHE A 125 -30.96 20.46 -32.36
N ALA A 126 -30.26 20.15 -33.46
CA ALA A 126 -30.20 18.79 -34.01
C ALA A 126 -31.58 18.10 -34.10
N SER A 127 -32.59 18.82 -34.60
CA SER A 127 -33.98 18.35 -34.78
C SER A 127 -34.74 17.99 -33.48
N SER A 128 -34.30 18.48 -32.33
CA SER A 128 -34.96 18.29 -31.03
C SER A 128 -35.06 19.62 -30.28
N THR A 129 -36.07 19.79 -29.42
CA THR A 129 -36.19 20.89 -28.46
C THR A 129 -35.91 20.45 -27.03
N LYS A 130 -35.43 19.22 -26.86
CA LYS A 130 -35.20 18.60 -25.55
C LYS A 130 -33.86 19.02 -24.96
N TRP A 131 -33.92 19.56 -23.76
CA TRP A 131 -32.76 19.94 -22.96
C TRP A 131 -32.72 19.16 -21.64
N TYR A 132 -31.54 19.09 -21.06
CA TYR A 132 -31.34 18.59 -19.70
C TYR A 132 -31.02 19.75 -18.79
N LYS A 133 -31.74 19.85 -17.66
CA LYS A 133 -31.30 20.64 -16.51
C LYS A 133 -30.31 19.78 -15.73
N ILE A 134 -29.12 20.31 -15.47
CA ILE A 134 -28.02 19.57 -14.89
C ILE A 134 -27.43 20.31 -13.69
N LEU A 135 -26.84 19.58 -12.75
CA LEU A 135 -25.95 20.12 -11.74
C LEU A 135 -24.50 19.86 -12.16
N TYR A 136 -23.74 20.93 -12.33
CA TYR A 136 -22.32 20.90 -12.66
C TYR A 136 -21.59 21.97 -11.85
N ASN A 137 -20.50 21.60 -11.17
CA ASN A 137 -19.76 22.48 -10.25
C ASN A 137 -20.67 23.22 -9.25
N ASN A 138 -21.64 22.50 -8.67
CA ASN A 138 -22.68 23.03 -7.77
C ASN A 138 -23.53 24.17 -8.35
N ARG A 139 -23.65 24.25 -9.68
CA ARG A 139 -24.54 25.19 -10.37
C ARG A 139 -25.55 24.45 -11.22
N GLU A 140 -26.78 24.96 -11.23
CA GLU A 140 -27.81 24.52 -12.16
C GLU A 140 -27.53 25.12 -13.54
N LEU A 141 -27.40 24.27 -14.54
CA LEU A 141 -27.10 24.64 -15.92
C LEU A 141 -27.95 23.79 -16.87
N TYR A 142 -27.83 24.09 -18.15
CA TYR A 142 -28.57 23.45 -19.23
C TYR A 142 -27.62 22.98 -20.32
N VAL A 143 -27.90 21.79 -20.85
CA VAL A 143 -27.23 21.22 -22.02
C VAL A 143 -28.27 20.58 -22.93
N HIS A 144 -28.12 20.74 -24.24
CA HIS A 144 -29.04 20.13 -25.19
C HIS A 144 -28.90 18.60 -25.16
N SER A 145 -30.03 17.87 -25.23
CA SER A 145 -30.04 16.41 -25.01
C SER A 145 -29.24 15.63 -26.06
N SER A 146 -29.05 16.16 -27.26
CA SER A 146 -28.25 15.51 -28.32
C SER A 146 -26.73 15.56 -28.07
N LEU A 147 -26.27 16.39 -27.12
CA LEU A 147 -24.86 16.58 -26.78
C LEU A 147 -24.49 15.90 -25.45
N ALA A 148 -25.40 15.09 -24.91
CA ALA A 148 -25.23 14.42 -23.63
C ALA A 148 -25.86 13.03 -23.61
N ALA A 149 -25.19 12.09 -22.95
CA ALA A 149 -25.68 10.75 -22.69
C ALA A 149 -25.94 10.56 -21.19
N ILE A 150 -27.07 9.94 -20.83
CA ILE A 150 -27.38 9.59 -19.44
C ILE A 150 -26.96 8.14 -19.21
N SER A 151 -26.10 7.90 -18.21
CA SER A 151 -25.59 6.57 -17.88
C SER A 151 -25.29 6.45 -16.39
N GLY A 152 -25.88 5.44 -15.76
CA GLY A 152 -25.68 5.12 -14.36
C GLY A 152 -26.37 6.08 -13.39
N LYS A 153 -26.11 5.85 -12.10
CA LYS A 153 -26.67 6.60 -10.99
C LYS A 153 -25.57 6.96 -10.00
N VAL A 154 -25.74 8.10 -9.35
CA VAL A 154 -24.78 8.59 -8.36
C VAL A 154 -25.53 9.17 -7.18
N GLY A 155 -25.11 8.82 -5.98
CA GLY A 155 -25.62 9.33 -4.73
C GLY A 155 -24.75 10.49 -4.26
N LYS A 156 -25.38 11.60 -3.88
CA LYS A 156 -24.73 12.70 -3.17
C LYS A 156 -25.06 12.60 -1.68
N VAL A 157 -24.03 12.49 -0.85
CA VAL A 157 -24.18 12.38 0.61
C VAL A 157 -24.71 13.69 1.20
N THR A 158 -25.74 13.61 2.03
CA THR A 158 -26.39 14.78 2.65
C THR A 158 -25.99 14.97 4.12
N ALA A 159 -25.63 13.90 4.82
CA ALA A 159 -25.15 13.93 6.21
C ALA A 159 -23.70 14.42 6.31
N ASP A 160 -23.33 15.05 7.43
CA ASP A 160 -21.95 15.50 7.69
C ASP A 160 -20.97 14.33 7.67
N VAL A 161 -21.37 13.20 8.24
CA VAL A 161 -20.63 11.93 8.22
C VAL A 161 -21.60 10.78 7.99
N LEU A 162 -21.37 9.99 6.94
CA LEU A 162 -22.14 8.81 6.59
C LEU A 162 -21.26 7.55 6.67
N ASN A 163 -21.67 6.57 7.47
CA ASN A 163 -20.97 5.28 7.54
C ASN A 163 -21.23 4.45 6.29
N VAL A 164 -20.15 3.89 5.74
CA VAL A 164 -20.19 2.90 4.66
C VAL A 164 -20.03 1.51 5.27
N ARG A 165 -20.97 0.63 4.97
CA ARG A 165 -21.15 -0.63 5.69
C ARG A 165 -20.98 -1.86 4.81
N ALA A 166 -20.63 -2.97 5.45
CA ALA A 166 -20.46 -4.25 4.80
C ALA A 166 -21.79 -4.90 4.37
N ASP A 167 -22.89 -4.60 5.07
CA ASP A 167 -24.22 -5.14 4.76
C ASP A 167 -25.34 -4.12 5.00
N LYS A 168 -26.56 -4.43 4.56
CA LYS A 168 -27.79 -3.63 4.65
C LYS A 168 -28.35 -3.55 6.08
N ASN A 169 -27.53 -3.27 7.08
CA ASN A 169 -27.94 -3.07 8.47
C ASN A 169 -26.91 -2.27 9.29
N THR A 170 -27.36 -1.65 10.38
CA THR A 170 -26.56 -0.77 11.24
C THR A 170 -25.55 -1.48 12.15
N ASN A 171 -25.65 -2.80 12.29
CA ASN A 171 -24.75 -3.61 13.12
C ASN A 171 -23.58 -4.20 12.32
N SER A 172 -23.64 -4.12 10.99
CA SER A 172 -22.59 -4.60 10.11
C SER A 172 -21.34 -3.71 10.18
N HIS A 173 -20.20 -4.33 9.87
CA HIS A 173 -18.88 -3.70 9.88
C HIS A 173 -18.85 -2.41 9.06
N ILE A 174 -18.15 -1.40 9.56
CA ILE A 174 -18.00 -0.10 8.90
C ILE A 174 -16.70 -0.11 8.09
N TYR A 175 -16.82 -0.21 6.77
CA TYR A 175 -15.70 -0.14 5.84
C TYR A 175 -15.08 1.26 5.73
N GLY A 176 -15.81 2.31 6.10
CA GLY A 176 -15.29 3.67 6.09
C GLY A 176 -16.40 4.69 6.28
N LYS A 177 -16.07 5.95 5.97
CA LYS A 177 -16.98 7.09 6.14
C LYS A 177 -16.92 7.99 4.92
N LEU A 178 -18.06 8.59 4.58
CA LEU A 178 -18.19 9.60 3.54
C LEU A 178 -18.62 10.92 4.17
N SER A 179 -18.02 12.02 3.74
CA SER A 179 -18.39 13.36 4.18
C SER A 179 -19.52 13.95 3.34
N LYS A 180 -20.21 14.96 3.86
CA LYS A 180 -21.25 15.69 3.13
C LYS A 180 -20.78 16.17 1.76
N GLY A 181 -21.63 15.97 0.76
CA GLY A 181 -21.35 16.33 -0.63
C GLY A 181 -20.51 15.31 -1.40
N ALA A 182 -19.95 14.28 -0.74
CA ALA A 182 -19.28 13.19 -1.43
C ALA A 182 -20.22 12.52 -2.44
N LEU A 183 -19.66 12.14 -3.59
CA LEU A 183 -20.37 11.44 -4.66
C LEU A 183 -19.98 9.97 -4.66
N VAL A 184 -20.97 9.08 -4.72
CA VAL A 184 -20.76 7.63 -4.80
C VAL A 184 -21.59 7.01 -5.91
N THR A 185 -21.01 6.08 -6.65
CA THR A 185 -21.76 5.34 -7.70
C THR A 185 -22.77 4.42 -7.04
N ILE A 186 -24.05 4.56 -7.42
CA ILE A 186 -25.12 3.68 -6.97
C ILE A 186 -25.21 2.48 -7.93
N LEU A 187 -25.03 1.28 -7.38
CA LEU A 187 -25.19 0.02 -8.12
C LEU A 187 -26.64 -0.48 -8.07
N GLU A 188 -27.29 -0.32 -6.93
CA GLU A 188 -28.68 -0.73 -6.69
C GLU A 188 -29.32 0.23 -5.69
N GLU A 189 -30.47 0.80 -6.05
CA GLU A 189 -31.30 1.56 -5.11
C GLU A 189 -32.12 0.61 -4.26
N GLY A 190 -32.37 1.01 -3.02
CA GLY A 190 -33.17 0.28 -2.07
C GLY A 190 -33.84 1.26 -1.12
N ASN A 191 -34.95 0.84 -0.52
CA ASN A 191 -35.78 1.72 0.32
C ASN A 191 -35.00 2.23 1.53
N ASP A 192 -34.28 1.34 2.22
CA ASP A 192 -33.51 1.70 3.43
C ASP A 192 -31.98 1.77 3.18
N TRP A 193 -31.48 1.00 2.20
CA TRP A 193 -30.06 0.86 1.92
C TRP A 193 -29.78 0.90 0.42
N HIS A 194 -28.84 1.74 0.02
CA HIS A 194 -28.27 1.72 -1.32
C HIS A 194 -27.03 0.83 -1.36
N LYS A 195 -26.94 0.00 -2.41
CA LYS A 195 -25.70 -0.71 -2.75
C LYS A 195 -24.84 0.21 -3.59
N ILE A 196 -23.59 0.39 -3.18
CA ILE A 196 -22.64 1.32 -3.82
C ILE A 196 -21.38 0.60 -4.27
N GLN A 197 -20.75 1.15 -5.31
CA GLN A 197 -19.34 0.89 -5.57
C GLN A 197 -18.53 1.73 -4.58
N TYR A 198 -17.62 1.09 -3.86
CA TYR A 198 -16.80 1.76 -2.85
C TYR A 198 -15.30 1.55 -3.11
N ASN A 199 -14.49 2.25 -2.30
CA ASN A 199 -13.05 2.35 -2.43
C ASN A 199 -12.34 0.99 -2.33
N TYR A 200 -11.13 0.96 -2.89
CA TYR A 200 -10.24 -0.20 -2.88
C TYR A 200 -9.80 -0.55 -1.45
N TRP A 201 -9.23 0.43 -0.74
CA TRP A 201 -8.88 0.32 0.67
C TRP A 201 -10.09 0.59 1.58
N ARG A 202 -10.27 -0.29 2.57
CA ARG A 202 -11.37 -0.23 3.53
C ARG A 202 -10.86 -0.56 4.93
N ASN A 203 -11.55 -0.07 5.95
CA ASN A 203 -11.29 -0.49 7.33
C ASN A 203 -11.39 -2.02 7.44
N ALA A 204 -10.37 -2.63 8.02
CA ALA A 204 -10.32 -4.06 8.29
C ALA A 204 -11.27 -4.46 9.43
N THR A 205 -11.77 -5.70 9.40
CA THR A 205 -12.48 -6.28 10.55
C THR A 205 -11.47 -6.70 11.63
N SER A 206 -11.92 -6.93 12.86
CA SER A 206 -11.08 -7.48 13.94
C SER A 206 -10.47 -8.83 13.57
N ASP A 207 -11.22 -9.68 12.88
CA ASP A 207 -10.75 -10.99 12.44
C ASP A 207 -9.67 -10.85 11.37
N ASP A 208 -9.84 -9.93 10.41
CA ASP A 208 -8.81 -9.64 9.42
C ASP A 208 -7.51 -9.19 10.10
N VAL A 209 -7.59 -8.26 11.06
CA VAL A 209 -6.41 -7.79 11.81
C VAL A 209 -5.75 -8.93 12.58
N ARG A 210 -6.54 -9.77 13.28
CA ARG A 210 -6.02 -10.88 14.09
C ARG A 210 -5.17 -11.85 13.28
N GLN A 211 -5.54 -12.16 12.03
CA GLN A 211 -4.79 -13.08 11.16
C GLN A 211 -3.34 -12.64 10.89
N TYR A 212 -3.07 -11.33 10.93
CA TYR A 212 -1.73 -10.77 10.70
C TYR A 212 -1.05 -10.29 11.99
N LEU A 213 -1.82 -10.03 13.04
CA LEU A 213 -1.32 -9.61 14.34
C LEU A 213 -0.88 -10.79 15.19
N ASP A 214 -1.59 -11.93 15.19
CA ASP A 214 -1.24 -13.06 16.07
C ASP A 214 -0.07 -13.87 15.51
N PRO A 215 1.10 -13.89 16.18
CA PRO A 215 2.29 -14.58 15.68
C PRO A 215 2.10 -16.08 15.51
N THR A 216 1.14 -16.70 16.21
CA THR A 216 0.87 -18.13 16.16
C THR A 216 0.31 -18.58 14.80
N PHE A 217 -0.35 -17.68 14.06
CA PHE A 217 -0.79 -17.95 12.67
C PHE A 217 0.35 -17.87 11.66
N LEU A 218 1.48 -17.24 12.01
CA LEU A 218 2.54 -16.89 11.06
C LEU A 218 3.81 -17.74 11.22
N ILE A 219 4.15 -18.15 12.44
CA ILE A 219 5.46 -18.73 12.75
C ILE A 219 5.75 -20.08 12.06
N ASN A 220 4.70 -20.85 11.79
CA ASN A 220 4.82 -22.17 11.14
C ASN A 220 4.74 -22.09 9.62
N ASP A 221 4.41 -20.92 9.06
CA ASP A 221 4.41 -20.73 7.61
C ASP A 221 5.85 -20.43 7.13
N PRO A 222 6.36 -21.18 6.13
CA PRO A 222 7.75 -21.07 5.68
C PRO A 222 8.11 -19.68 5.12
N VAL A 223 7.13 -18.94 4.60
CA VAL A 223 7.29 -17.59 4.07
C VAL A 223 6.95 -16.56 5.13
N GLN A 224 5.81 -16.67 5.81
CA GLN A 224 5.36 -15.63 6.76
C GLN A 224 6.25 -15.53 8.00
N LYS A 225 6.97 -16.58 8.39
CA LYS A 225 7.96 -16.50 9.48
C LYS A 225 9.07 -15.48 9.21
N PHE A 226 9.33 -15.10 7.95
CA PHE A 226 10.28 -14.05 7.61
C PHE A 226 9.84 -12.67 8.13
N GLN A 227 8.58 -12.49 8.54
CA GLN A 227 8.16 -11.27 9.23
C GLN A 227 8.89 -11.09 10.58
N PHE A 228 9.42 -12.19 11.14
CA PHE A 228 10.18 -12.21 12.38
C PHE A 228 11.69 -12.21 12.16
N LEU A 229 12.19 -12.10 10.92
CA LEU A 229 13.63 -12.03 10.65
C LEU A 229 14.22 -10.80 11.35
N ASP A 230 15.29 -11.00 12.12
CA ASP A 230 16.04 -9.92 12.77
C ASP A 230 16.80 -9.12 11.70
N LEU A 231 16.21 -7.98 11.33
CA LEU A 231 16.72 -7.08 10.30
C LEU A 231 17.99 -6.35 10.74
N THR A 232 18.47 -6.53 11.98
CA THR A 232 19.80 -6.02 12.38
C THR A 232 20.95 -6.92 11.95
N LYS A 233 20.64 -8.15 11.49
CA LYS A 233 21.65 -9.12 11.08
C LYS A 233 21.85 -9.05 9.57
N PRO A 234 23.09 -8.96 9.06
CA PRO A 234 23.33 -9.06 7.63
C PRO A 234 22.96 -10.47 7.14
N SER A 235 22.57 -10.57 5.87
CA SER A 235 22.23 -11.84 5.22
C SER A 235 23.47 -12.72 4.97
N GLY A 236 24.64 -12.09 4.88
CA GLY A 236 25.91 -12.74 4.50
C GLY A 236 26.10 -12.87 2.98
N ALA A 237 25.19 -12.33 2.16
CA ALA A 237 25.31 -12.35 0.71
C ALA A 237 26.49 -11.49 0.21
N THR A 238 27.10 -11.91 -0.89
CA THR A 238 28.09 -11.10 -1.62
C THR A 238 27.41 -10.21 -2.66
N ALA A 239 28.09 -9.16 -3.10
CA ALA A 239 27.57 -8.29 -4.16
C ALA A 239 27.24 -9.07 -5.44
N ASP A 240 28.06 -10.07 -5.80
CA ASP A 240 27.82 -10.95 -6.95
C ASP A 240 26.53 -11.75 -6.79
N THR A 241 26.32 -12.32 -5.61
CA THR A 241 25.13 -13.09 -5.26
C THR A 241 23.87 -12.20 -5.35
N LEU A 242 23.92 -10.97 -4.79
CA LEU A 242 22.81 -10.01 -4.93
C LEU A 242 22.59 -9.57 -6.39
N ASN A 243 23.66 -9.36 -7.16
CA ASN A 243 23.59 -8.97 -8.57
C ASN A 243 22.99 -10.05 -9.46
N GLN A 244 23.16 -11.34 -9.12
CA GLN A 244 22.46 -12.43 -9.79
C GLN A 244 20.94 -12.32 -9.64
N PHE A 245 20.46 -11.92 -8.46
CA PHE A 245 19.03 -11.68 -8.22
C PHE A 245 18.52 -10.41 -8.91
N LEU A 246 19.36 -9.36 -8.95
CA LEU A 246 19.03 -8.07 -9.57
C LEU A 246 19.08 -8.07 -11.10
N LYS A 247 19.46 -9.18 -11.74
CA LYS A 247 19.46 -9.30 -13.20
C LYS A 247 18.08 -9.03 -13.78
N GLY A 248 17.98 -8.06 -14.68
CA GLY A 248 16.71 -7.67 -15.32
C GLY A 248 15.78 -6.84 -14.43
N LYS A 249 16.23 -6.37 -13.26
CA LYS A 249 15.43 -5.56 -12.32
C LYS A 249 15.61 -4.05 -12.56
N GLY A 250 15.59 -3.65 -13.84
CA GLY A 250 15.67 -2.25 -14.25
C GLY A 250 16.90 -1.53 -13.71
N ILE A 251 16.69 -0.33 -13.15
CA ILE A 251 17.75 0.54 -12.61
C ILE A 251 18.52 -0.11 -11.44
N LEU A 252 17.92 -1.11 -10.78
CA LEU A 252 18.52 -1.82 -9.65
C LEU A 252 19.52 -2.89 -10.10
N GLN A 253 19.60 -3.20 -11.39
CA GLN A 253 20.60 -4.14 -11.90
C GLN A 253 22.02 -3.67 -11.55
N ASN A 254 22.85 -4.61 -11.09
CA ASN A 254 24.23 -4.37 -10.65
C ASN A 254 24.40 -3.48 -9.40
N GLN A 255 23.32 -3.16 -8.66
CA GLN A 255 23.38 -2.36 -7.44
C GLN A 255 23.63 -3.17 -6.15
N GLY A 256 24.01 -4.45 -6.24
CA GLY A 256 24.21 -5.33 -5.09
C GLY A 256 25.19 -4.75 -4.05
N GLN A 257 26.28 -4.11 -4.49
CA GLN A 257 27.21 -3.45 -3.58
C GLN A 257 26.58 -2.25 -2.86
N SER A 258 25.72 -1.48 -3.53
CA SER A 258 25.02 -0.34 -2.92
C SER A 258 24.12 -0.78 -1.76
N PHE A 259 23.45 -1.94 -1.88
CA PHE A 259 22.65 -2.52 -0.79
C PHE A 259 23.50 -3.01 0.39
N ILE A 260 24.67 -3.58 0.12
CA ILE A 260 25.63 -3.98 1.17
C ILE A 260 26.19 -2.74 1.88
N ASP A 261 26.57 -1.71 1.13
CA ASP A 261 27.06 -0.45 1.69
C ASP A 261 26.00 0.21 2.58
N ALA A 262 24.73 0.22 2.15
CA ALA A 262 23.59 0.70 2.91
C ALA A 262 23.39 -0.12 4.20
N ALA A 263 23.42 -1.44 4.08
CA ALA A 263 23.28 -2.39 5.19
C ALA A 263 24.35 -2.17 6.28
N ILE A 264 25.62 -2.04 5.87
CA ILE A 264 26.73 -1.77 6.77
C ILE A 264 26.56 -0.41 7.45
N ARG A 265 26.24 0.62 6.67
CA ARG A 265 26.15 2.00 7.18
C ARG A 265 25.01 2.19 8.17
N TYR A 266 23.86 1.57 7.93
CA TYR A 266 22.64 1.79 8.70
C TYR A 266 22.27 0.63 9.63
N GLY A 267 23.02 -0.47 9.62
CA GLY A 267 22.80 -1.63 10.48
C GLY A 267 21.52 -2.40 10.12
N ILE A 268 21.28 -2.57 8.82
CA ILE A 268 20.05 -3.18 8.27
C ILE A 268 20.42 -4.41 7.44
N ASN A 269 19.57 -5.41 7.41
CA ASN A 269 19.70 -6.57 6.54
C ASN A 269 19.64 -6.16 5.05
N ASP A 270 20.70 -6.46 4.31
CA ASP A 270 20.90 -6.16 2.89
C ASP A 270 19.88 -6.86 1.99
N ALA A 271 19.55 -8.12 2.28
CA ALA A 271 18.56 -8.88 1.53
C ALA A 271 17.13 -8.31 1.71
N TYR A 272 16.81 -7.82 2.91
CA TYR A 272 15.58 -7.06 3.16
C TYR A 272 15.56 -5.74 2.41
N LEU A 273 16.61 -4.91 2.50
CA LEU A 273 16.67 -3.61 1.79
C LEU A 273 16.45 -3.79 0.28
N LEU A 274 17.11 -4.79 -0.31
CA LEU A 274 16.95 -5.14 -1.71
C LEU A 274 15.50 -5.54 -2.02
N SER A 275 14.93 -6.43 -1.21
CA SER A 275 13.55 -6.91 -1.38
C SER A 275 12.52 -5.78 -1.29
N HIS A 276 12.73 -4.87 -0.33
CA HIS A 276 11.89 -3.70 -0.12
C HIS A 276 11.98 -2.75 -1.32
N ALA A 277 13.19 -2.40 -1.77
CA ALA A 277 13.37 -1.56 -2.95
C ALA A 277 12.72 -2.16 -4.21
N LEU A 278 12.81 -3.48 -4.41
CA LEU A 278 12.14 -4.14 -5.53
C LEU A 278 10.61 -4.01 -5.48
N LEU A 279 10.01 -4.09 -4.30
CA LEU A 279 8.57 -3.92 -4.17
C LEU A 279 8.18 -2.46 -4.46
N GLU A 280 8.83 -1.51 -3.79
CA GLU A 280 8.47 -0.07 -3.89
C GLU A 280 8.70 0.49 -5.30
N THR A 281 9.65 -0.07 -6.06
CA THR A 281 10.00 0.42 -7.39
C THR A 281 9.39 -0.39 -8.53
N GLY A 282 8.58 -1.41 -8.25
CA GLY A 282 8.07 -2.33 -9.26
C GLY A 282 9.19 -2.98 -10.06
N ASN A 283 10.13 -3.64 -9.37
CA ASN A 283 11.35 -4.21 -9.93
C ASN A 283 12.27 -3.18 -10.63
N GLY A 284 12.43 -1.99 -10.06
CA GLY A 284 13.32 -0.95 -10.56
C GLY A 284 12.83 -0.25 -11.83
N THR A 285 11.52 -0.27 -12.08
CA THR A 285 10.92 0.26 -13.33
C THR A 285 9.97 1.44 -13.13
N SER A 286 9.62 1.77 -11.87
CA SER A 286 8.81 2.93 -11.54
C SER A 286 9.47 4.23 -12.01
N GLU A 287 8.66 5.26 -12.24
CA GLU A 287 9.12 6.56 -12.72
C GLU A 287 10.13 7.20 -11.76
N LEU A 288 9.79 7.25 -10.47
CA LEU A 288 10.68 7.73 -9.41
C LEU A 288 11.99 6.94 -9.30
N ALA A 289 11.98 5.63 -9.56
CA ALA A 289 13.19 4.82 -9.51
C ALA A 289 14.09 5.03 -10.73
N LYS A 290 13.51 5.20 -11.93
CA LYS A 290 14.26 5.47 -13.17
C LYS A 290 14.85 6.88 -13.22
N GLY A 291 14.35 7.77 -12.37
CA GLY A 291 14.77 9.15 -12.27
C GLY A 291 13.78 10.09 -12.94
N ILE A 292 13.51 11.21 -12.27
CA ILE A 292 12.64 12.29 -12.77
C ILE A 292 13.34 13.63 -12.60
N GLU A 293 13.12 14.56 -13.52
CA GLU A 293 13.63 15.93 -13.39
C GLU A 293 12.80 16.70 -12.36
N TYR A 294 13.48 17.26 -11.36
CA TYR A 294 12.91 18.17 -10.38
C TYR A 294 13.88 19.32 -10.12
N ASN A 295 13.42 20.56 -10.29
CA ASN A 295 14.26 21.77 -10.15
C ASN A 295 15.59 21.70 -10.92
N GLY A 296 15.54 21.23 -12.17
CA GLY A 296 16.70 21.16 -13.06
C GLY A 296 17.72 20.07 -12.72
N LYS A 297 17.39 19.11 -11.85
CA LYS A 297 18.21 17.94 -11.54
C LYS A 297 17.40 16.65 -11.68
N ILE A 298 18.03 15.59 -12.17
CA ILE A 298 17.45 14.25 -12.11
C ILE A 298 17.61 13.72 -10.68
N VAL A 299 16.51 13.28 -10.08
CA VAL A 299 16.44 12.71 -8.74
C VAL A 299 15.86 11.31 -8.78
N TYR A 300 16.27 10.47 -7.83
CA TYR A 300 15.89 9.05 -7.77
C TYR A 300 15.33 8.71 -6.40
N ASN A 301 14.29 7.87 -6.34
CA ASN A 301 13.71 7.41 -5.07
C ASN A 301 13.44 5.90 -5.13
N MET A 302 14.17 5.14 -4.31
CA MET A 302 14.21 3.67 -4.36
C MET A 302 13.30 2.98 -3.35
N TYR A 303 12.66 3.75 -2.47
CA TYR A 303 11.84 3.23 -1.37
C TYR A 303 10.48 3.94 -1.27
N GLY A 304 10.10 4.75 -2.27
CA GLY A 304 8.84 5.50 -2.27
C GLY A 304 8.72 6.52 -1.14
N ILE A 305 9.82 6.97 -0.54
CA ILE A 305 9.80 7.83 0.64
C ILE A 305 9.28 9.23 0.25
N GLY A 306 8.31 9.75 1.02
CA GLY A 306 7.70 11.05 0.76
C GLY A 306 6.69 11.07 -0.40
N ALA A 307 6.35 9.91 -0.98
CA ALA A 307 5.37 9.80 -2.05
C ALA A 307 3.95 9.60 -1.48
N TYR A 308 3.21 10.68 -1.28
CA TYR A 308 1.84 10.65 -0.73
C TYR A 308 0.76 10.53 -1.82
N ASP A 309 -0.37 9.90 -1.48
CA ASP A 309 -1.50 9.72 -2.40
C ASP A 309 -1.99 11.06 -3.01
N GLY A 310 -2.23 11.06 -4.31
CA GLY A 310 -2.72 12.22 -5.07
C GLY A 310 -1.63 13.08 -5.73
N ASN A 311 -0.39 13.08 -5.22
CA ASN A 311 0.75 13.73 -5.84
C ASN A 311 2.10 13.00 -5.60
N ALA A 312 2.04 11.66 -5.61
CA ALA A 312 3.13 10.79 -5.18
C ALA A 312 4.45 11.03 -5.94
N ILE A 313 4.38 11.34 -7.23
CA ILE A 313 5.56 11.56 -8.07
C ILE A 313 6.24 12.89 -7.71
N GLU A 314 5.51 13.99 -7.64
CA GLU A 314 6.10 15.30 -7.37
C GLU A 314 6.65 15.38 -5.95
N GLU A 315 5.90 14.93 -4.94
CA GLU A 315 6.35 14.93 -3.54
C GLU A 315 7.51 13.96 -3.31
N GLY A 316 7.48 12.78 -3.94
CA GLY A 316 8.59 11.83 -3.89
C GLY A 316 9.86 12.36 -4.56
N ALA A 317 9.73 13.13 -5.65
CA ALA A 317 10.84 13.77 -6.33
C ALA A 317 11.42 14.94 -5.52
N LYS A 318 10.54 15.77 -4.95
CA LYS A 318 10.92 16.86 -4.04
C LYS A 318 11.72 16.32 -2.85
N PHE A 319 11.21 15.27 -2.19
CA PHE A 319 11.91 14.64 -1.08
C PHE A 319 13.30 14.17 -1.49
N ALA A 320 13.42 13.48 -2.63
CA ALA A 320 14.69 13.01 -3.17
C ALA A 320 15.67 14.17 -3.48
N TYR A 321 15.17 15.30 -3.99
CA TYR A 321 15.96 16.51 -4.24
C TYR A 321 16.53 17.10 -2.96
N GLU A 322 15.69 17.26 -1.93
CA GLU A 322 16.06 17.83 -0.62
C GLU A 322 17.12 16.97 0.10
N HIS A 323 17.13 15.66 -0.18
CA HIS A 323 18.09 14.71 0.41
C HIS A 323 19.28 14.39 -0.52
N GLY A 324 19.39 15.05 -1.68
CA GLY A 324 20.54 14.93 -2.56
C GLY A 324 20.65 13.60 -3.31
N TRP A 325 19.53 12.91 -3.56
CA TRP A 325 19.50 11.61 -4.24
C TRP A 325 19.61 11.75 -5.76
N PHE A 326 20.77 12.25 -6.22
CA PHE A 326 21.04 12.58 -7.62
C PHE A 326 21.61 11.43 -8.46
N ASP A 327 21.79 10.26 -7.85
CA ASP A 327 22.18 9.03 -8.55
C ASP A 327 21.56 7.79 -7.85
N PRO A 328 21.40 6.67 -8.57
CA PRO A 328 20.81 5.46 -8.01
C PRO A 328 21.50 4.91 -6.77
N LYS A 329 22.85 4.96 -6.71
CA LYS A 329 23.61 4.44 -5.56
C LYS A 329 23.31 5.28 -4.32
N THR A 330 23.36 6.60 -4.44
CA THR A 330 23.05 7.51 -3.34
C THR A 330 21.61 7.33 -2.87
N ALA A 331 20.65 7.19 -3.79
CA ALA A 331 19.24 6.94 -3.43
C ALA A 331 19.04 5.61 -2.68
N ILE A 332 19.76 4.54 -3.04
CA ILE A 332 19.74 3.26 -2.33
C ILE A 332 20.33 3.41 -0.92
N ILE A 333 21.52 4.00 -0.82
CA ILE A 333 22.25 4.08 0.45
C ILE A 333 21.53 5.03 1.40
N GLU A 334 21.32 6.28 1.00
CA GLU A 334 20.77 7.30 1.89
C GLU A 334 19.27 7.10 2.13
N GLY A 335 18.53 6.53 1.18
CA GLY A 335 17.13 6.15 1.40
C GLY A 335 16.97 5.06 2.48
N ALA A 336 17.95 4.18 2.64
CA ALA A 336 17.94 3.18 3.72
C ALA A 336 18.03 3.80 5.11
N SER A 337 18.51 5.05 5.23
CA SER A 337 18.62 5.75 6.51
C SER A 337 17.28 5.90 7.22
N PHE A 338 16.19 6.11 6.49
CA PHE A 338 14.83 6.21 7.03
C PHE A 338 14.44 4.91 7.76
N ILE A 339 14.72 3.76 7.14
CA ILE A 339 14.40 2.46 7.74
C ILE A 339 15.32 2.19 8.94
N GLY A 340 16.63 2.43 8.78
CA GLY A 340 17.61 2.13 9.81
C GLY A 340 17.49 3.03 11.04
N ASN A 341 17.34 4.33 10.84
CA ASN A 341 17.31 5.31 11.91
C ASN A 341 15.94 5.34 12.60
N ASP A 342 14.85 5.34 11.84
CA ASP A 342 13.54 5.58 12.44
C ASP A 342 12.98 4.29 13.05
N TYR A 343 13.21 3.12 12.43
CA TYR A 343 12.62 1.86 12.88
C TYR A 343 13.63 0.94 13.57
N ILE A 344 14.71 0.56 12.89
CA ILE A 344 15.64 -0.45 13.41
C ILE A 344 16.29 0.00 14.73
N LYS A 345 16.80 1.24 14.78
CA LYS A 345 17.41 1.81 16.00
C LYS A 345 16.40 2.10 17.12
N SER A 346 15.11 2.20 16.80
CA SER A 346 14.01 2.37 17.76
C SER A 346 13.50 1.04 18.33
N GLY A 347 14.16 -0.09 18.05
CA GLY A 347 13.78 -1.41 18.58
C GLY A 347 12.80 -2.19 17.69
N GLN A 348 12.34 -1.61 16.58
CA GLN A 348 11.48 -2.29 15.60
C GLN A 348 12.32 -3.06 14.57
N ASN A 349 13.09 -4.03 15.05
CA ASN A 349 14.07 -4.78 14.25
C ASN A 349 13.48 -5.92 13.40
N THR A 350 12.16 -6.03 13.27
CA THR A 350 11.50 -7.01 12.41
C THR A 350 10.35 -6.34 11.67
N LEU A 351 9.98 -6.86 10.49
CA LEU A 351 8.81 -6.38 9.74
C LEU A 351 7.53 -6.42 10.59
N TYR A 352 7.39 -7.45 11.42
CA TYR A 352 6.29 -7.55 12.37
C TYR A 352 6.27 -6.37 13.35
N LYS A 353 7.41 -6.05 13.98
CA LYS A 353 7.49 -4.92 14.93
C LYS A 353 7.33 -3.57 14.26
N MET A 354 7.81 -3.42 13.02
CA MET A 354 7.56 -2.22 12.20
C MET A 354 6.07 -2.02 11.92
N ARG A 355 5.35 -3.11 11.62
CA ARG A 355 3.91 -3.03 11.34
C ARG A 355 3.05 -2.83 12.59
N TRP A 356 3.32 -3.56 13.67
CA TRP A 356 2.40 -3.68 14.81
C TRP A 356 2.86 -2.95 16.07
N ASN A 357 4.16 -2.65 16.18
CA ASN A 357 4.81 -2.04 17.34
C ASN A 357 4.26 -2.49 18.71
N PRO A 358 4.45 -3.76 19.11
CA PRO A 358 3.90 -4.28 20.35
C PRO A 358 4.45 -3.58 21.60
N GLU A 359 5.66 -3.03 21.52
CA GLU A 359 6.27 -2.25 22.60
C GLU A 359 5.49 -0.96 22.88
N ALA A 360 5.07 -0.23 21.84
CA ALA A 360 4.21 0.93 22.01
C ALA A 360 2.82 0.54 22.54
N MET A 361 2.25 -0.57 22.06
CA MET A 361 0.97 -1.05 22.57
C MET A 361 1.04 -1.41 24.07
N GLU A 362 2.11 -2.06 24.52
CA GLU A 362 2.32 -2.40 25.92
C GLU A 362 2.52 -1.14 26.79
N LYS A 363 3.43 -0.25 26.39
CA LYS A 363 3.88 0.90 27.20
C LYS A 363 2.89 2.07 27.15
N LEU A 364 2.34 2.38 25.98
CA LEU A 364 1.52 3.57 25.75
C LEU A 364 0.03 3.24 25.63
N ARG A 365 -0.33 1.95 25.55
CA ARG A 365 -1.72 1.50 25.31
C ARG A 365 -2.33 2.13 24.05
N LYS A 366 -1.47 2.31 23.03
CA LYS A 366 -1.79 2.96 21.76
C LYS A 366 -1.03 2.29 20.62
N ALA A 367 -1.67 2.15 19.46
CA ALA A 367 -0.99 1.83 18.20
C ALA A 367 -0.24 3.08 17.73
N ASP A 368 1.09 3.05 17.84
CA ASP A 368 1.95 4.19 17.57
C ASP A 368 3.20 3.77 16.79
N HIS A 369 3.76 4.69 16.00
CA HIS A 369 4.97 4.48 15.22
C HIS A 369 4.94 3.20 14.35
N GLN A 370 3.84 3.01 13.60
CA GLN A 370 3.65 1.89 12.69
C GLN A 370 3.96 2.30 11.25
N TYR A 371 4.65 1.42 10.52
CA TYR A 371 5.09 1.70 9.15
C TYR A 371 3.93 1.87 8.16
N ALA A 372 2.83 1.13 8.37
CA ALA A 372 1.70 1.11 7.43
C ALA A 372 0.36 0.86 8.11
N THR A 373 -0.72 1.29 7.46
CA THR A 373 -2.10 0.98 7.84
C THR A 373 -2.58 -0.36 7.29
N ASP A 374 -2.07 -0.80 6.13
CA ASP A 374 -2.39 -2.10 5.53
C ASP A 374 -1.99 -3.23 6.49
N ILE A 375 -2.98 -3.99 6.96
CA ILE A 375 -2.79 -5.14 7.85
C ILE A 375 -1.86 -6.21 7.24
N ALA A 376 -1.82 -6.30 5.91
CA ALA A 376 -1.02 -7.29 5.19
C ALA A 376 0.34 -6.75 4.74
N TRP A 377 0.73 -5.52 5.11
CA TRP A 377 1.99 -4.91 4.65
C TRP A 377 3.20 -5.83 4.87
N ALA A 378 3.43 -6.30 6.10
CA ALA A 378 4.55 -7.18 6.40
C ALA A 378 4.48 -8.51 5.63
N ALA A 379 3.29 -9.07 5.48
CA ALA A 379 3.05 -10.30 4.72
C ALA A 379 3.34 -10.15 3.22
N LYS A 380 3.10 -8.96 2.65
CA LYS A 380 3.39 -8.62 1.25
C LYS A 380 4.90 -8.46 1.01
N GLN A 381 5.65 -7.98 2.00
CA GLN A 381 7.09 -7.75 1.89
C GLN A 381 7.91 -9.06 1.91
N VAL A 382 7.48 -10.07 2.67
CA VAL A 382 8.29 -11.26 2.93
C VAL A 382 8.46 -12.21 1.75
N ARG A 383 7.59 -12.16 0.73
CA ARG A 383 7.67 -13.11 -0.40
C ARG A 383 8.97 -12.92 -1.20
N THR A 384 9.30 -11.69 -1.56
CA THR A 384 10.54 -11.37 -2.29
C THR A 384 11.77 -11.75 -1.46
N MET A 385 11.73 -11.47 -0.15
CA MET A 385 12.83 -11.82 0.76
C MET A 385 13.00 -13.34 0.90
N TYR A 386 11.91 -14.09 1.01
CA TYR A 386 11.96 -15.55 1.01
C TYR A 386 12.57 -16.08 -0.29
N ASP A 387 12.08 -15.63 -1.44
CA ASP A 387 12.56 -16.07 -2.75
C ASP A 387 14.04 -15.74 -2.96
N LEU A 388 14.48 -14.57 -2.49
CA LEU A 388 15.89 -14.18 -2.44
C LEU A 388 16.69 -15.16 -1.59
N TYR A 389 16.31 -15.42 -0.34
CA TYR A 389 17.03 -16.37 0.54
C TYR A 389 17.12 -17.76 -0.09
N GLN A 390 16.06 -18.25 -0.73
CA GLN A 390 16.07 -19.53 -1.44
C GLN A 390 17.03 -19.50 -2.64
N GLN A 391 16.98 -18.45 -3.47
CA GLN A 391 17.83 -18.34 -4.66
C GLN A 391 19.32 -18.20 -4.30
N LEU A 392 19.63 -17.51 -3.20
CA LEU A 392 21.00 -17.33 -2.73
C LEU A 392 21.52 -18.54 -1.91
N GLY A 393 20.65 -19.51 -1.59
CA GLY A 393 21.01 -20.66 -0.75
C GLY A 393 21.33 -20.28 0.70
N ILE A 394 20.77 -19.18 1.20
CA ILE A 394 20.99 -18.72 2.58
C ILE A 394 20.14 -19.58 3.52
N THR A 395 20.81 -20.36 4.36
CA THR A 395 20.16 -21.33 5.27
C THR A 395 20.15 -20.91 6.74
N THR A 396 20.79 -19.78 7.07
CA THR A 396 20.81 -19.22 8.42
C THR A 396 19.70 -18.19 8.58
N LEU A 397 18.83 -18.37 9.56
CA LEU A 397 17.79 -17.41 9.93
C LEU A 397 17.95 -17.04 11.40
N VAL A 398 18.05 -15.75 11.70
CA VAL A 398 17.95 -15.24 13.07
C VAL A 398 16.58 -14.61 13.19
N LEU A 399 15.72 -15.21 14.01
CA LEU A 399 14.34 -14.75 14.21
C LEU A 399 14.20 -14.08 15.57
N ASP A 400 13.45 -12.98 15.64
CA ASP A 400 13.00 -12.33 16.87
C ASP A 400 11.47 -12.43 16.92
N ILE A 401 11.00 -13.46 17.63
CA ILE A 401 9.61 -13.88 17.66
C ILE A 401 8.89 -13.18 18.82
N PRO A 402 7.87 -12.36 18.55
CA PRO A 402 7.03 -11.75 19.59
C PRO A 402 6.19 -12.81 20.30
N VAL A 403 6.14 -12.74 21.63
CA VAL A 403 5.32 -13.62 22.49
C VAL A 403 4.44 -12.76 23.38
N TYR A 404 3.14 -12.85 23.17
CA TYR A 404 2.13 -12.18 23.99
C TYR A 404 1.81 -13.01 25.23
N LYS A 405 1.39 -12.34 26.29
CA LYS A 405 0.87 -12.96 27.50
C LYS A 405 -0.35 -13.83 27.18
N LYS A 406 -0.45 -14.96 27.87
CA LYS A 406 -1.58 -15.88 27.77
C LYS A 406 -2.73 -15.48 28.66
#